data_AF-A0A2Z7ALJ1-F1
#
_entry.id   AF-A0A2Z7ALJ1-F1
#
_cell.length_a   1.000
_cell.length_b   1.000
_cell.length_c   1.000
_cell.angle_alpha   90.00
_cell.angle_beta   90.00
_cell.angle_gamma   90.00
#
_symmetry.space_group_name_H-M   'P 1'
#
loop_
_entity.id
_entity.type
_entity.pdbx_description
1 polymer ?
#
loop_
_entity_poly.entity_id
_entity_poly.type
_entity_poly.pdbx_seq_one_letter_code
_entity_poly.pdbx_strand_id
1 'polypeptide(L)'
;MGVKEDASHEEIRKTYRVTILKCHPDKQQLLQDMTVEDAGDCFEFYYHCRCGDCFFVDSLELEEMGYKLSSSGKKISLQTPGSLPASVVLPCGSCSTKVRLYIDAEVTLWV
;
A
#
# COMPACT_ATOMS: atom_id res chain seq x y z
N MET A 1 5.69 -21.03 -8.53
CA MET A 1 6.57 -20.74 -7.37
C MET A 1 7.97 -20.65 -7.92
N GLY A 2 8.64 -19.50 -7.88
CA GLY A 2 9.90 -19.24 -8.60
C GLY A 2 11.15 -19.93 -8.01
N VAL A 3 11.05 -21.22 -7.71
CA VAL A 3 12.14 -22.06 -7.19
C VAL A 3 12.68 -22.90 -8.35
N LYS A 4 14.00 -23.10 -8.41
CA LYS A 4 14.63 -23.97 -9.40
C LYS A 4 14.28 -25.44 -9.16
N GLU A 5 14.30 -26.25 -10.21
CA GLU A 5 13.97 -27.69 -10.13
C GLU A 5 14.96 -28.49 -9.28
N ASP A 6 16.19 -28.00 -9.13
CA ASP A 6 17.26 -28.61 -8.32
C ASP A 6 17.30 -28.12 -6.86
N ALA A 7 16.31 -27.31 -6.44
CA ALA A 7 16.31 -26.74 -5.10
C ALA A 7 16.08 -27.78 -4.01
N SER A 8 16.79 -27.62 -2.91
CA SER A 8 16.64 -28.43 -1.71
C SER A 8 15.26 -28.22 -1.06
N HIS A 9 14.81 -29.22 -0.30
CA HIS A 9 13.54 -29.13 0.45
C HIS A 9 13.49 -27.92 1.39
N GLU A 10 14.63 -27.51 1.96
CA GLU A 10 14.72 -26.32 2.82
C GLU A 10 14.50 -25.03 2.03
N GLU A 11 15.09 -24.90 0.84
CA GLU A 11 14.89 -23.76 -0.05
C GLU A 11 13.45 -23.66 -0.54
N ILE A 12 12.82 -24.80 -0.87
CA ILE A 12 11.41 -24.87 -1.23
C ILE A 12 10.56 -24.39 -0.04
N ARG A 13 10.80 -24.89 1.17
CA ARG A 13 10.05 -24.51 2.37
C ARG A 13 10.18 -23.02 2.69
N LYS A 14 11.40 -22.49 2.61
CA LYS A 14 11.68 -21.07 2.85
C LYS A 14 11.01 -20.20 1.80
N THR A 15 11.11 -20.58 0.53
CA THR A 15 10.53 -19.81 -0.58
C THR A 15 9.02 -19.82 -0.51
N TYR A 16 8.40 -20.98 -0.28
CA TYR A 16 6.96 -21.12 -0.08
C TYR A 16 6.46 -20.20 1.04
N ARG A 17 7.14 -20.22 2.19
CA ARG A 17 6.79 -19.38 3.35
C ARG A 17 6.89 -17.89 3.03
N VAL A 18 7.93 -17.47 2.33
CA VAL A 18 8.11 -16.07 1.92
C VAL A 18 7.10 -15.67 0.85
N THR A 19 6.81 -16.52 -0.13
CA THR A 19 5.87 -16.21 -1.22
C THR A 19 4.44 -16.11 -0.71
N ILE A 20 3.99 -17.00 0.17
CA ILE A 20 2.67 -16.87 0.79
C ILE A 20 2.55 -15.57 1.56
N LEU A 21 3.56 -15.21 2.36
CA LEU A 21 3.52 -13.96 3.12
C LEU A 21 3.55 -12.73 2.23
N LYS A 22 4.16 -12.81 1.04
CA LYS A 22 4.12 -11.73 0.04
C LYS A 22 2.75 -11.63 -0.62
N CYS A 23 2.11 -12.76 -0.91
CA CYS A 23 0.79 -12.80 -1.56
C CYS A 23 -0.37 -12.74 -0.54
N HIS A 24 -0.08 -12.59 0.75
CA HIS A 24 -1.12 -12.51 1.77
C HIS A 24 -1.76 -11.11 1.72
N PRO A 25 -3.10 -11.02 1.55
CA PRO A 25 -3.80 -9.74 1.46
C PRO A 25 -3.51 -8.84 2.68
N ASP A 26 -3.32 -9.41 3.87
CA ASP A 26 -2.99 -8.63 5.07
C ASP A 26 -1.63 -7.89 5.06
N LYS A 27 -0.77 -8.07 4.05
CA LYS A 27 0.57 -7.43 4.01
C LYS A 27 0.82 -6.51 2.81
N GLN A 28 0.01 -6.60 1.78
CA GLN A 28 0.09 -5.74 0.60
C GLN A 28 -1.26 -5.09 0.38
N GLN A 29 -1.26 -3.76 0.24
CA GLN A 29 -2.45 -2.98 -0.02
C GLN A 29 -2.19 -2.11 -1.25
N LEU A 30 -3.14 -2.05 -2.17
CA LEU A 30 -3.10 -1.07 -3.25
C LEU A 30 -3.78 0.20 -2.75
N LEU A 31 -3.29 1.37 -3.17
CA LEU A 31 -3.95 2.64 -2.86
C LEU A 31 -5.41 2.66 -3.34
N GLN A 32 -5.71 1.94 -4.42
CA GLN A 32 -7.07 1.76 -4.97
C GLN A 32 -8.01 1.00 -4.04
N ASP A 33 -7.48 0.19 -3.11
CA ASP A 33 -8.25 -0.60 -2.16
C ASP A 33 -8.42 0.12 -0.81
N MET A 34 -7.84 1.31 -0.65
CA MET A 34 -7.97 2.10 0.57
C MET A 34 -9.26 2.91 0.56
N THR A 35 -9.86 3.09 1.73
CA THR A 35 -10.95 4.04 1.91
C THR A 35 -10.38 5.45 1.88
N VAL A 36 -11.06 6.37 1.21
CA VAL A 36 -10.66 7.78 1.11
C VAL A 36 -11.67 8.66 1.81
N GLU A 37 -11.20 9.51 2.70
CA GLU A 37 -12.00 10.54 3.38
C GLU A 37 -11.45 11.94 3.08
N ASP A 38 -12.38 12.89 2.94
CA ASP A 38 -12.07 14.31 2.80
C ASP A 38 -12.10 14.95 4.20
N ALA A 39 -10.92 15.22 4.76
CA ALA A 39 -10.76 15.86 6.07
C ALA A 39 -10.87 17.41 5.97
N GLY A 40 -11.11 17.96 4.78
CA GLY A 40 -11.30 19.38 4.50
C GLY A 40 -10.01 20.11 4.09
N ASP A 41 -8.88 19.82 4.73
CA ASP A 41 -7.56 20.35 4.38
C ASP A 41 -6.68 19.36 3.62
N CYS A 42 -6.84 18.07 3.90
CA CYS A 42 -6.15 16.97 3.26
C CYS A 42 -7.09 15.79 3.00
N PHE A 43 -6.66 14.86 2.15
CA PHE A 43 -7.35 13.58 1.97
C PHE A 43 -6.67 12.51 2.81
N GLU A 44 -7.46 11.77 3.57
CA GLU A 44 -6.98 10.66 4.37
C GLU A 44 -7.27 9.33 3.65
N PHE A 45 -6.23 8.55 3.43
CA PHE A 45 -6.32 7.19 2.89
C PHE A 45 -6.14 6.21 4.03
N TYR A 46 -7.12 5.35 4.30
CA TYR A 46 -7.00 4.36 5.38
C TYR A 46 -7.49 2.95 5.03
N TYR A 47 -6.96 1.98 5.79
CA TYR A 47 -7.35 0.57 5.75
C TYR A 47 -7.37 -0.02 7.16
N HIS A 48 -8.39 -0.83 7.47
CA HIS A 48 -8.54 -1.43 8.77
C HIS A 48 -7.53 -2.56 9.04
N CYS A 49 -6.78 -2.42 10.12
CA CYS A 49 -5.95 -3.49 10.65
C CYS A 49 -6.80 -4.56 11.35
N ARG A 50 -6.39 -5.83 11.26
CA ARG A 50 -7.07 -6.95 11.93
C ARG A 50 -7.03 -6.88 13.46
N CYS A 51 -6.19 -6.01 14.04
CA CYS A 51 -6.19 -5.76 15.49
C CYS A 51 -7.26 -4.76 15.94
N GLY A 52 -8.01 -4.15 15.02
CA GLY A 52 -9.05 -3.16 15.32
C GLY A 52 -8.61 -1.69 15.19
N ASP A 53 -7.35 -1.44 14.82
CA ASP A 53 -6.81 -0.11 14.53
C ASP A 53 -6.79 0.14 13.00
N CYS A 54 -6.26 1.27 12.54
CA CYS A 54 -6.13 1.60 11.12
C CYS A 54 -4.67 1.80 10.71
N PHE A 55 -4.39 1.47 9.45
CA PHE A 55 -3.26 2.05 8.72
C PHE A 55 -3.80 3.25 7.98
N PHE A 56 -3.13 4.39 8.07
CA PHE A 56 -3.52 5.59 7.33
C PHE A 56 -2.29 6.32 6.79
N VAL A 57 -2.52 7.13 5.78
CA VAL A 57 -1.58 8.09 5.21
C VAL A 57 -2.40 9.26 4.69
N ASP A 58 -1.92 10.48 4.87
CA ASP A 58 -2.59 11.66 4.33
C ASP A 58 -1.95 12.13 3.02
N SER A 59 -2.66 13.02 2.31
CA SER A 59 -2.17 13.58 1.06
C SER A 59 -0.91 14.42 1.21
N LEU A 60 -0.69 15.08 2.35
CA LEU A 60 0.48 15.91 2.60
C LEU A 60 1.72 15.03 2.76
N GLU A 61 1.63 13.92 3.50
CA GLU A 61 2.68 12.92 3.62
C GLU A 61 3.07 12.33 2.25
N LEU A 62 2.09 12.08 1.38
CA LEU A 62 2.35 11.64 0.02
C LEU A 62 3.03 12.75 -0.82
N GLU A 63 2.63 14.00 -0.68
CA GLU A 63 3.28 15.13 -1.35
C GLU A 63 4.73 15.34 -0.90
N GLU A 64 5.02 15.16 0.39
CA GLU A 64 6.40 15.20 0.92
C GLU A 64 7.29 14.10 0.31
N MET A 65 6.70 12.95 -0.02
CA MET A 65 7.38 11.87 -0.75
C MET A 65 7.51 12.13 -2.26
N GLY A 66 6.92 13.21 -2.76
CA GLY A 66 6.98 13.65 -4.16
C GLY A 66 5.83 13.14 -5.03
N TYR A 67 4.78 12.55 -4.45
CA TYR A 67 3.56 12.23 -5.18
C TYR A 67 2.76 13.50 -5.43
N LYS A 68 2.30 13.70 -6.67
CA LYS A 68 1.44 14.85 -7.00
C LYS A 68 0.00 14.43 -6.88
N LEU A 69 -0.70 14.98 -5.89
CA LEU A 69 -2.14 14.82 -5.75
C LEU A 69 -2.86 15.95 -6.50
N SER A 70 -3.96 15.61 -7.15
CA SER A 70 -4.87 16.58 -7.75
C SER A 70 -6.30 16.14 -7.46
N SER A 71 -7.11 17.03 -6.88
CA SER A 71 -8.53 16.79 -6.66
C SER A 71 -9.35 17.59 -7.67
N SER A 72 -10.25 16.90 -8.37
CA SER A 72 -11.24 17.50 -9.27
C SER A 72 -12.62 17.12 -8.74
N GLY A 73 -13.05 17.81 -7.69
CA GLY A 73 -14.27 17.46 -6.94
C GLY A 73 -14.13 16.09 -6.26
N LYS A 74 -15.07 15.18 -6.54
CA LYS A 74 -15.09 13.81 -5.99
C LYS A 74 -14.00 12.88 -6.54
N LYS A 75 -13.20 13.33 -7.51
CA LYS A 75 -12.18 12.51 -8.14
C LYS A 75 -10.79 12.95 -7.68
N ILE A 76 -10.00 12.00 -7.22
CA ILE A 76 -8.62 12.21 -6.81
C ILE A 76 -7.73 11.50 -7.81
N SER A 77 -6.75 12.22 -8.36
CA SER A 77 -5.69 11.65 -9.21
C SER A 77 -4.34 11.83 -8.54
N LEU A 78 -3.61 10.72 -8.42
CA LEU A 78 -2.25 10.69 -7.89
C LEU A 78 -1.27 10.34 -9.03
N GLN A 79 -0.22 11.14 -9.17
CA GLN A 79 0.87 10.88 -10.10
C GLN A 79 2.17 10.65 -9.35
N THR A 80 2.86 9.55 -9.68
CA THR A 80 4.18 9.26 -9.13
C THR A 80 5.27 10.08 -9.83
N PRO A 81 6.35 10.48 -9.14
CA PRO A 81 7.45 11.24 -9.73
C PRO A 81 8.30 10.43 -10.73
N GLY A 82 7.95 9.17 -11.03
CA GLY A 82 8.62 8.32 -12.02
C GLY A 82 7.73 7.18 -12.55
N SER A 83 8.09 6.63 -13.72
CA SER A 83 7.38 5.56 -14.46
C SER A 83 7.24 4.21 -13.72
N LEU A 84 7.70 4.09 -12.47
CA LEU A 84 7.70 2.85 -11.72
C LEU A 84 6.67 2.90 -10.60
N PRO A 85 5.96 1.80 -10.33
CA PRO A 85 5.08 1.70 -9.17
C PRO A 85 5.91 1.94 -7.91
N ALA A 86 5.45 2.89 -7.10
CA ALA A 86 6.09 3.25 -5.86
C ALA A 86 5.42 2.51 -4.71
N SER A 87 6.07 2.46 -3.55
CA SER A 87 5.48 1.83 -2.38
C SER A 87 5.84 2.55 -1.10
N VAL A 88 4.85 2.76 -0.24
CA VAL A 88 4.97 3.36 1.10
C VAL A 88 4.79 2.26 2.14
N VAL A 89 5.49 2.34 3.27
CA VAL A 89 5.33 1.38 4.37
C VAL A 89 4.54 2.05 5.49
N LEU A 90 3.34 1.55 5.75
CA LEU A 90 2.47 2.09 6.81
C LEU A 90 2.55 1.21 8.05
N PRO A 91 2.92 1.78 9.22
CA PRO A 91 2.85 1.08 10.49
C PRO A 91 1.42 1.12 11.07
N CYS A 92 1.04 0.06 11.80
CA CYS A 92 -0.13 0.10 12.67
C CYS A 92 0.31 0.55 14.07
N GLY A 93 -0.37 1.56 14.61
CA GLY A 93 -0.11 2.11 15.95
C GLY A 93 -0.30 1.10 17.09
N SER A 94 -1.27 0.17 16.95
CA SER A 94 -1.61 -0.77 18.02
C SER A 94 -0.82 -2.08 18.04
N CYS A 95 -0.49 -2.67 16.88
CA CYS A 95 0.08 -4.03 16.82
C CYS A 95 1.50 -4.11 16.25
N SER A 96 2.15 -2.97 15.97
CA SER A 96 3.49 -2.91 15.35
C SER A 96 3.61 -3.58 13.97
N THR A 97 2.50 -4.08 13.40
CA THR A 97 2.45 -4.63 12.05
C THR A 97 2.73 -3.52 11.06
N LYS A 98 3.43 -3.85 9.97
CA LYS A 98 3.69 -2.93 8.86
C LYS A 98 3.12 -3.51 7.59
N VAL A 99 2.41 -2.70 6.82
CA VAL A 99 1.91 -3.07 5.49
C VAL A 99 2.67 -2.26 4.44
N ARG A 100 2.82 -2.85 3.25
CA ARG A 100 3.36 -2.14 2.09
C ARG A 100 2.19 -1.70 1.22
N LEU A 101 1.99 -0.39 1.16
CA LEU A 101 1.06 0.28 0.28
C LEU A 101 1.72 0.46 -1.08
N TYR A 102 1.12 -0.06 -2.14
CA TYR A 102 1.57 0.13 -3.52
C TYR A 102 0.76 1.22 -4.21
N ILE A 103 1.48 2.07 -4.93
CA ILE A 103 0.95 3.21 -5.66
C ILE A 103 1.37 3.04 -7.11
N ASP A 104 0.40 2.77 -7.98
CA ASP A 104 0.64 2.72 -9.42
C ASP A 104 1.00 4.11 -9.97
N ALA A 105 1.61 4.13 -11.16
CA ALA A 105 2.11 5.37 -11.76
C ALA A 105 1.02 6.43 -11.97
N GLU A 106 -0.19 5.98 -12.27
CA GLU A 106 -1.40 6.79 -12.34
C GLU A 106 -2.51 6.07 -11.60
N VAL A 107 -3.02 6.69 -10.53
CA VAL A 107 -4.14 6.18 -9.76
C VAL A 107 -5.26 7.20 -9.77
N THR A 108 -6.49 6.73 -9.97
CA THR A 108 -7.70 7.52 -9.81
C THR A 108 -8.63 6.91 -8.79
N LEU A 109 -9.00 7.70 -7.78
CA LEU A 109 -9.86 7.33 -6.67
C LEU A 109 -11.10 8.21 -6.68
N TRP A 110 -12.17 7.73 -6.06
CA TRP A 110 -13.45 8.41 -5.98
C TRP A 110 -13.84 8.57 -4.51
N VAL A 111 -14.30 9.77 -4.14
CA VAL A 111 -14.79 10.16 -2.82
C VAL A 111 -16.32 10.25 -2.82
#